data_AF-A0A9R0XZ97-F1
#
_entry.id   AF-A0A9R0XZ97-F1
#
_cell.length_a   1.000
_cell.length_b   1.000
_cell.length_c   1.000
_cell.angle_alpha   90.00
_cell.angle_beta   90.00
_cell.angle_gamma   90.00
#
_symmetry.space_group_name_H-M   'P 1'
#
loop_
_entity.id
_entity.type
_entity.pdbx_description
1 polymer ?
#
loop_
_entity_poly.entity_id
_entity_poly.type
_entity_poly.pdbx_seq_one_letter_code
_entity_poly.pdbx_strand_id
1 'polypeptide(L)'
;MLYGFMQVEILSQLHHPNLVLLIGFCPEIGCLVYEYLENGSLEDQLLNNKRHQPLHWFLRFRIIFEVSCGLAFLHGRKPEPIVHRDLKPANILLDKNYVGKIGDAGFAKVISDLVPDWQTEYTDTIVAGTMYYMDPEYQQTGTVRPKSDLFGLGVIILQMLTGKHPNGLIVSVENAIKSRSLPYILDRTQTDWPVAEAEMLAKLGLRCTALKCRDRPDLESEVLPELEEILHRVSSIVNMRNPNSRAPGHFICPITQGLMDDPYVAADGHTYEHHAIKDWLRKHKVSPITRCKLLNLSIIPNHSLHAAIQQWKKSQTAQTQPWK
;
A
#
# COMPACT_ATOMS: atom_id res chain seq x y z
N MET A 1 0.53 -36.20 -6.01
CA MET A 1 -0.39 -36.09 -4.85
C MET A 1 0.33 -35.72 -3.55
N LEU A 2 1.43 -36.37 -3.15
CA LEU A 2 2.18 -36.03 -1.93
C LEU A 2 2.75 -34.59 -1.89
N TYR A 3 3.19 -34.04 -3.03
CA TYR A 3 3.68 -32.65 -3.10
C TYR A 3 2.63 -31.58 -2.80
N GLY A 4 1.34 -31.85 -3.05
CA GLY A 4 0.27 -30.88 -2.81
C GLY A 4 -0.10 -30.74 -1.33
N PHE A 5 -0.07 -31.84 -0.57
CA PHE A 5 -0.43 -31.82 0.87
C PHE A 5 0.61 -31.07 1.72
N MET A 6 1.90 -31.25 1.44
CA MET A 6 2.97 -30.54 2.15
C MET A 6 2.87 -29.01 1.93
N GLN A 7 2.45 -28.59 0.73
CA GLN A 7 2.25 -27.18 0.41
C GLN A 7 1.06 -26.60 1.18
N VAL A 8 -0.06 -27.33 1.27
CA VAL A 8 -1.24 -26.89 2.05
C VAL A 8 -0.93 -26.75 3.54
N GLU A 9 -0.18 -27.68 4.12
CA GLU A 9 0.18 -27.63 5.54
C GLU A 9 1.03 -26.39 5.86
N ILE A 10 2.01 -26.07 5.01
CA ILE A 10 2.79 -24.83 5.14
C ILE A 10 1.89 -23.61 5.00
N LEU A 11 1.07 -23.54 3.95
CA LEU A 11 0.19 -22.41 3.69
C LEU A 11 -0.82 -22.17 4.82
N SER A 12 -1.32 -23.24 5.44
CA SER A 12 -2.26 -23.17 6.57
C SER A 12 -1.67 -22.56 7.84
N GLN A 13 -0.34 -22.50 7.95
CA GLN A 13 0.35 -21.91 9.09
C GLN A 13 0.71 -20.43 8.85
N LEU A 14 0.58 -19.94 7.62
CA LEU A 14 0.95 -18.57 7.26
C LEU A 14 -0.18 -17.60 7.61
N HIS A 15 0.00 -16.89 8.72
CA HIS A 15 -0.92 -15.86 9.19
C HIS A 15 -0.19 -14.52 9.30
N HIS A 16 -0.49 -13.61 8.38
CA HIS A 16 0.07 -12.27 8.39
C HIS A 16 -0.92 -11.28 7.73
N PRO A 17 -1.06 -10.04 8.22
CA PRO A 17 -2.01 -9.07 7.65
C PRO A 17 -1.81 -8.79 6.15
N ASN A 18 -0.58 -8.95 5.66
CA ASN A 18 -0.19 -8.73 4.27
C ASN A 18 0.02 -10.02 3.47
N LEU A 19 -0.55 -11.14 3.92
CA LEU A 19 -0.67 -12.38 3.15
C LEU A 19 -2.16 -12.74 3.01
N VAL A 20 -2.55 -13.24 1.83
CA VAL A 20 -3.92 -13.70 1.60
C VAL A 20 -4.16 -14.97 2.43
N LEU A 21 -5.14 -14.91 3.32
CA LEU A 21 -5.45 -16.00 4.24
C LEU A 21 -6.07 -17.19 3.51
N LEU A 22 -5.44 -18.37 3.66
CA LEU A 22 -6.04 -19.65 3.32
C LEU A 22 -7.06 -20.03 4.41
N ILE A 23 -8.34 -20.06 4.06
CA ILE A 23 -9.44 -20.40 4.97
C ILE A 23 -9.63 -21.92 5.04
N GLY A 24 -9.42 -22.62 3.94
CA GLY A 24 -9.60 -24.07 3.90
C GLY A 24 -9.16 -24.71 2.59
N PHE A 25 -9.25 -26.02 2.54
CA PHE A 25 -8.92 -26.82 1.36
C PHE A 25 -9.84 -28.04 1.26
N CYS A 26 -10.08 -28.51 0.04
CA CYS A 26 -10.83 -29.74 -0.23
C CYS A 26 -9.93 -30.70 -1.03
N PRO A 27 -9.33 -31.71 -0.39
CA PRO A 27 -8.43 -32.67 -1.03
C PRO A 27 -9.05 -33.44 -2.18
N GLU A 28 -10.32 -33.79 -2.07
CA GLU A 28 -11.04 -34.68 -2.98
C GLU A 28 -11.13 -34.11 -4.39
N ILE A 29 -11.22 -32.78 -4.50
CA ILE A 29 -11.28 -32.05 -5.78
C ILE A 29 -10.08 -31.13 -6.01
N GLY A 30 -9.10 -31.10 -5.09
CA GLY A 30 -7.91 -30.25 -5.18
C GLY A 30 -8.22 -28.75 -5.13
N CYS A 31 -9.16 -28.33 -4.29
CA CYS A 31 -9.59 -26.93 -4.18
C CYS A 31 -8.99 -26.23 -2.95
N LEU A 32 -8.61 -24.96 -3.11
CA LEU A 32 -8.17 -24.07 -2.03
C LEU A 32 -9.16 -22.91 -1.89
N VAL A 33 -9.52 -22.58 -0.65
CA VAL A 33 -10.48 -21.52 -0.31
C VAL A 33 -9.74 -20.41 0.41
N TYR A 34 -9.75 -19.21 -0.15
CA TYR A 34 -9.09 -18.03 0.40
C TYR A 34 -10.10 -16.98 0.86
N GLU A 35 -9.64 -16.03 1.67
CA GLU A 35 -10.39 -14.78 1.89
C GLU A 35 -10.62 -14.04 0.55
N TYR A 36 -11.73 -13.29 0.47
CA TYR A 36 -12.07 -12.50 -0.71
C TYR A 36 -11.60 -11.05 -0.55
N LEU A 37 -10.99 -10.50 -1.59
CA LEU A 37 -10.39 -9.16 -1.62
C LEU A 37 -11.15 -8.30 -2.64
N GLU A 38 -11.90 -7.31 -2.15
CA GLU A 38 -12.92 -6.61 -2.93
C GLU A 38 -12.37 -5.71 -4.04
N ASN A 39 -11.14 -5.21 -3.88
CA ASN A 39 -10.53 -4.27 -4.83
C ASN A 39 -9.67 -4.98 -5.89
N GLY A 40 -9.73 -6.32 -5.96
CA GLY A 40 -9.04 -7.12 -6.97
C GLY A 40 -7.52 -7.09 -6.80
N SER A 41 -6.80 -7.28 -7.91
CA SER A 41 -5.33 -7.28 -7.93
C SER A 41 -4.74 -5.89 -8.16
N LEU A 42 -3.46 -5.72 -7.82
CA LEU A 42 -2.71 -4.53 -8.15
C LEU A 42 -2.55 -4.36 -9.66
N GLU A 43 -2.51 -5.46 -10.42
CA GLU A 43 -2.53 -5.43 -11.89
C GLU A 43 -3.81 -4.78 -12.42
N ASP A 44 -4.96 -5.11 -11.84
CA ASP A 44 -6.25 -4.51 -12.23
C ASP A 44 -6.23 -2.99 -12.04
N GLN A 45 -5.64 -2.53 -10.93
CA GLN A 45 -5.52 -1.11 -10.58
C GLN A 45 -4.46 -0.35 -11.39
N LEU A 46 -3.45 -1.04 -11.93
CA LEU A 46 -2.36 -0.41 -12.70
C LEU A 46 -2.60 -0.45 -14.21
N LEU A 47 -3.08 -1.57 -14.74
CA LEU A 47 -3.15 -1.83 -16.19
C LEU A 47 -4.59 -1.79 -16.74
N ASN A 48 -5.60 -2.12 -15.92
CA ASN A 48 -7.00 -2.25 -16.36
C ASN A 48 -7.92 -1.15 -15.80
N ASN A 49 -7.46 0.11 -15.86
CA ASN A 49 -8.16 1.34 -15.42
C ASN A 49 -9.53 1.63 -16.07
N LYS A 50 -10.14 0.69 -16.80
CA LYS A 50 -11.47 0.87 -17.41
C LYS A 50 -12.60 0.90 -16.38
N ARG A 51 -12.37 0.49 -15.12
CA ARG A 51 -13.40 0.41 -14.06
C ARG A 51 -13.05 1.07 -12.73
N HIS A 52 -11.79 1.45 -12.50
CA HIS A 52 -11.32 2.00 -11.21
C HIS A 52 -10.65 3.36 -11.38
N GLN A 53 -10.76 4.21 -10.36
CA GLN A 53 -9.94 5.43 -10.28
C GLN A 53 -8.48 5.02 -10.02
N PRO A 54 -7.49 5.69 -10.64
CA PRO A 54 -6.08 5.39 -10.40
C PRO A 54 -5.74 5.47 -8.91
N LEU A 55 -4.97 4.50 -8.42
CA LEU A 55 -4.50 4.51 -7.03
C LEU A 55 -3.75 5.81 -6.73
N HIS A 56 -4.21 6.53 -5.70
CA HIS A 56 -3.54 7.72 -5.22
C HIS A 56 -2.10 7.38 -4.82
N TRP A 57 -1.15 8.27 -5.13
CA TRP A 57 0.27 8.00 -4.90
C TRP A 57 0.56 7.52 -3.48
N PHE A 58 -0.09 8.10 -2.45
CA PHE A 58 0.11 7.71 -1.05
C PHE A 58 -0.21 6.23 -0.78
N LEU A 59 -1.30 5.72 -1.36
CA LEU A 59 -1.66 4.30 -1.25
C LEU A 59 -0.60 3.43 -1.89
N ARG A 60 0.05 3.89 -2.97
CA ARG A 60 1.12 3.12 -3.63
C ARG A 60 2.34 2.95 -2.73
N PHE A 61 2.77 4.01 -2.04
CA PHE A 61 3.84 3.90 -1.03
C PHE A 61 3.46 2.94 0.10
N ARG A 62 2.23 3.04 0.61
CA ARG A 62 1.74 2.16 1.68
C ARG A 62 1.69 0.69 1.25
N ILE A 63 1.14 0.39 0.07
CA ILE A 63 1.06 -0.96 -0.49
C ILE A 63 2.46 -1.57 -0.67
N ILE A 64 3.44 -0.79 -1.15
CA ILE A 64 4.83 -1.27 -1.29
C ILE A 64 5.41 -1.68 0.07
N PHE A 65 5.19 -0.86 1.10
CA PHE A 65 5.64 -1.17 2.47
C PHE A 65 4.94 -2.43 3.00
N GLU A 66 3.62 -2.50 2.89
CA GLU A 66 2.78 -3.63 3.29
C GLU A 66 3.22 -4.95 2.62
N VAL A 67 3.44 -4.93 1.31
CA VAL A 67 3.95 -6.09 0.55
C VAL A 67 5.35 -6.47 1.01
N SER A 68 6.23 -5.50 1.27
CA SER A 68 7.57 -5.76 1.80
C SER A 68 7.52 -6.41 3.19
N CYS A 69 6.60 -6.01 4.06
CA CYS A 69 6.38 -6.67 5.35
C CYS A 69 5.90 -8.12 5.19
N GLY A 70 4.94 -8.37 4.29
CA GLY A 70 4.48 -9.72 3.98
C GLY A 70 5.60 -10.61 3.45
N LEU A 71 6.48 -10.05 2.61
CA LEU A 71 7.63 -10.77 2.06
C LEU A 71 8.67 -11.06 3.14
N ALA A 72 8.95 -10.10 4.03
CA ALA A 72 9.86 -10.29 5.16
C ALA A 72 9.35 -11.39 6.11
N PHE A 73 8.05 -11.48 6.35
CA PHE A 73 7.46 -12.57 7.13
C PHE A 73 7.73 -13.95 6.49
N LEU A 74 7.60 -14.08 5.17
CA LEU A 74 7.91 -15.33 4.46
C LEU A 74 9.40 -15.68 4.55
N HIS A 75 10.27 -14.69 4.32
CA HIS A 75 11.72 -14.84 4.30
C HIS A 75 12.30 -15.06 5.70
N GLY A 76 11.67 -14.52 6.74
CA GLY A 76 12.10 -14.63 8.13
C GLY A 76 11.69 -15.93 8.82
N ARG A 77 10.84 -16.77 8.18
CA ARG A 77 10.35 -18.02 8.77
C ARG A 77 11.51 -18.95 9.16
N LYS A 78 11.37 -19.61 10.31
CA LYS A 78 12.32 -20.60 10.84
C LYS A 78 11.64 -21.98 10.96
N PRO A 79 12.38 -23.09 10.80
CA PRO A 79 13.83 -23.17 10.54
C PRO A 79 14.23 -22.75 9.12
N GLU A 80 13.31 -22.83 8.17
CA GLU A 80 13.58 -22.65 6.74
C GLU A 80 12.76 -21.48 6.18
N PRO A 81 13.39 -20.55 5.44
CA PRO A 81 12.70 -19.44 4.80
C PRO A 81 11.84 -19.92 3.63
N ILE A 82 10.76 -19.19 3.38
CA ILE A 82 9.87 -19.42 2.22
C ILE A 82 10.15 -18.35 1.19
N VAL A 83 10.46 -18.74 -0.05
CA VAL A 83 10.59 -17.82 -1.19
C VAL A 83 9.34 -17.93 -2.05
N HIS A 84 8.72 -16.80 -2.40
CA HIS A 84 7.46 -16.73 -3.13
C HIS A 84 7.60 -17.15 -4.59
N ARG A 85 8.65 -16.70 -5.27
CA ARG A 85 9.08 -17.02 -6.65
C ARG A 85 8.20 -16.48 -7.79
N ASP A 86 6.95 -16.12 -7.55
CA ASP A 86 6.08 -15.48 -8.56
C ASP A 86 5.48 -14.16 -8.06
N LEU A 87 6.29 -13.30 -7.45
CA LEU A 87 5.84 -11.98 -7.00
C LEU A 87 5.64 -11.05 -8.20
N LYS A 88 4.40 -10.64 -8.44
CA LYS A 88 3.97 -9.75 -9.55
C LYS A 88 2.70 -8.99 -9.16
N PRO A 89 2.31 -7.92 -9.87
CA PRO A 89 1.09 -7.15 -9.56
C PRO A 89 -0.19 -8.01 -9.52
N ALA A 90 -0.31 -9.03 -10.38
CA ALA A 90 -1.48 -9.93 -10.38
C ALA A 90 -1.61 -10.76 -9.08
N ASN A 91 -0.50 -10.98 -8.37
CA ASN A 91 -0.43 -11.75 -7.14
C ASN A 91 -0.41 -10.85 -5.88
N ILE A 92 -0.65 -9.54 -6.03
CA ILE A 92 -0.86 -8.62 -4.91
C ILE A 92 -2.32 -8.23 -4.94
N LEU A 93 -3.11 -8.73 -3.99
CA LEU A 93 -4.54 -8.45 -3.87
C LEU A 93 -4.79 -7.33 -2.86
N LEU A 94 -5.90 -6.61 -3.05
CA LEU A 94 -6.26 -5.44 -2.26
C LEU A 94 -7.61 -5.64 -1.57
N ASP A 95 -7.61 -5.54 -0.24
CA ASP A 95 -8.86 -5.57 0.55
C ASP A 95 -9.69 -4.29 0.32
N LYS A 96 -10.91 -4.23 0.87
CA LYS A 96 -11.78 -3.04 0.83
C LYS A 96 -11.14 -1.71 1.24
N ASN A 97 -10.08 -1.73 2.06
CA ASN A 97 -9.35 -0.56 2.55
C ASN A 97 -8.06 -0.28 1.76
N TYR A 98 -7.84 -1.00 0.65
CA TYR A 98 -6.62 -0.98 -0.15
C TYR A 98 -5.38 -1.40 0.63
N VAL A 99 -5.51 -2.32 1.58
CA VAL A 99 -4.37 -3.00 2.20
C VAL A 99 -3.85 -4.06 1.23
N GLY A 100 -2.56 -4.00 0.92
CA GLY A 100 -1.88 -4.95 0.06
C GLY A 100 -1.63 -6.29 0.73
N LYS A 101 -2.03 -7.38 0.08
CA LYS A 101 -1.77 -8.75 0.50
C LYS A 101 -1.13 -9.58 -0.61
N ILE A 102 -0.05 -10.29 -0.30
CA ILE A 102 0.56 -11.24 -1.24
C ILE A 102 -0.32 -12.49 -1.29
N GLY A 103 -0.78 -12.84 -2.49
CA GLY A 103 -1.53 -14.04 -2.79
C GLY A 103 -0.77 -14.97 -3.73
N ASP A 104 -1.42 -16.08 -4.08
CA ASP A 104 -0.91 -17.09 -5.03
C ASP A 104 0.53 -17.57 -4.76
N ALA A 105 0.69 -18.25 -3.63
CA ALA A 105 1.91 -18.96 -3.26
C ALA A 105 2.03 -20.34 -3.96
N GLY A 106 1.38 -20.55 -5.12
CA GLY A 106 1.41 -21.80 -5.88
C GLY A 106 2.83 -22.21 -6.31
N PHE A 107 3.74 -21.24 -6.43
CA PHE A 107 5.16 -21.47 -6.75
C PHE A 107 6.10 -21.38 -5.55
N ALA A 108 5.58 -21.08 -4.35
CA ALA A 108 6.38 -20.87 -3.16
C ALA A 108 7.21 -22.12 -2.83
N LYS A 109 8.46 -21.90 -2.43
CA LYS A 109 9.41 -22.96 -2.12
C LYS A 109 10.04 -22.71 -0.75
N VAL A 110 10.01 -23.74 0.10
CA VAL A 110 10.81 -23.79 1.33
C VAL A 110 12.25 -24.11 0.95
N ILE A 111 13.20 -23.34 1.46
CA ILE A 111 14.63 -23.50 1.15
C ILE A 111 15.32 -24.15 2.35
N SER A 112 15.63 -25.44 2.24
CA SER A 112 16.33 -26.24 3.25
C SER A 112 17.83 -25.97 3.29
N ASP A 113 18.44 -25.68 2.14
CA ASP A 113 19.87 -25.41 1.99
C ASP A 113 20.08 -23.97 1.48
N LEU A 114 20.34 -23.05 2.42
CA LEU A 114 20.68 -21.66 2.09
C LEU A 114 22.02 -21.62 1.36
N VAL A 115 21.98 -21.49 0.03
CA VAL A 115 23.18 -21.27 -0.79
C VAL A 115 23.72 -19.86 -0.51
N PRO A 116 25.00 -19.69 -0.12
CA PRO A 116 25.57 -18.37 0.11
C PRO A 116 25.47 -17.46 -1.12
N ASP A 117 25.27 -16.16 -0.91
CA ASP A 117 25.05 -15.18 -1.97
C ASP A 117 26.19 -15.10 -3.03
N TRP A 118 27.39 -15.58 -2.69
CA TRP A 118 28.55 -15.58 -3.59
C TRP A 118 28.68 -16.84 -4.47
N GLN A 119 27.87 -17.88 -4.23
CA GLN A 119 27.95 -19.16 -4.94
C GLN A 119 26.89 -19.24 -6.05
N THR A 120 27.33 -19.48 -7.29
CA THR A 120 26.50 -19.37 -8.52
C THR A 120 26.02 -20.70 -9.11
N GLU A 121 26.46 -21.85 -8.61
CA GLU A 121 26.10 -23.16 -9.16
C GLU A 121 25.45 -24.06 -8.10
N TYR A 122 24.15 -24.31 -8.27
CA TYR A 122 23.42 -25.40 -7.63
C TYR A 122 22.21 -25.76 -8.48
N THR A 123 22.18 -26.97 -9.03
CA THR A 123 21.15 -27.40 -10.00
C THR A 123 20.25 -28.44 -9.36
N ASP A 124 19.08 -28.02 -8.86
CA ASP A 124 17.99 -28.95 -8.48
C ASP A 124 16.59 -28.30 -8.40
N THR A 125 16.39 -27.12 -9.02
CA THR A 125 15.08 -26.42 -8.99
C THR A 125 14.50 -26.19 -10.37
N ILE A 126 13.27 -26.66 -10.61
CA ILE A 126 12.48 -26.31 -11.80
C ILE A 126 12.27 -24.78 -11.82
N VAL A 127 12.67 -24.12 -12.91
CA VAL A 127 12.49 -22.68 -13.09
C VAL A 127 11.00 -22.34 -13.20
N ALA A 128 10.52 -21.42 -12.38
CA ALA A 128 9.13 -20.95 -12.39
C ALA A 128 9.05 -19.45 -12.04
N GLY A 129 8.07 -18.76 -12.59
CA GLY A 129 7.83 -17.32 -12.40
C GLY A 129 7.42 -16.62 -13.69
N THR A 130 7.05 -15.36 -13.58
CA THR A 130 6.51 -14.57 -14.69
C THR A 130 7.58 -13.70 -15.37
N MET A 131 7.53 -13.62 -16.70
CA MET A 131 8.41 -12.77 -17.50
C MET A 131 8.42 -11.33 -16.97
N TYR A 132 9.58 -10.68 -17.00
CA TYR A 132 9.88 -9.34 -16.45
C TYR A 132 9.96 -9.23 -14.93
N TYR A 133 9.36 -10.14 -14.15
CA TYR A 133 9.43 -10.14 -12.68
C TYR A 133 10.39 -11.20 -12.12
N MET A 134 10.78 -12.15 -12.97
CA MET A 134 11.73 -13.21 -12.62
C MET A 134 13.15 -12.66 -12.45
N ASP A 135 13.80 -13.05 -11.35
CA ASP A 135 15.22 -12.78 -11.10
C ASP A 135 16.08 -13.35 -12.25
N PRO A 136 16.88 -12.51 -12.95
CA PRO A 136 17.69 -12.94 -14.08
C PRO A 136 18.81 -13.93 -13.69
N GLU A 137 19.37 -13.81 -12.48
CA GLU A 137 20.38 -14.74 -11.99
C GLU A 137 19.73 -16.09 -11.65
N TYR A 138 18.54 -16.09 -11.05
CA TYR A 138 17.75 -17.31 -10.85
C TYR A 138 17.38 -17.97 -12.19
N GLN A 139 16.94 -17.19 -13.18
CA GLN A 139 16.60 -17.70 -14.51
C GLN A 139 17.81 -18.39 -15.17
N GLN A 140 19.02 -17.87 -14.95
CA GLN A 140 20.25 -18.41 -15.51
C GLN A 140 20.78 -19.62 -14.74
N THR A 141 20.73 -19.59 -13.41
CA THR A 141 21.43 -20.56 -12.53
C THR A 141 20.51 -21.65 -11.98
N GLY A 142 19.20 -21.40 -11.92
CA GLY A 142 18.24 -22.25 -11.20
C GLY A 142 18.27 -22.07 -9.67
N THR A 143 19.15 -21.24 -9.13
CA THR A 143 19.31 -21.03 -7.68
C THR A 143 18.30 -20.00 -7.15
N VAL A 144 17.35 -20.46 -6.34
CA VAL A 144 16.34 -19.62 -5.68
C VAL A 144 16.88 -19.12 -4.34
N ARG A 145 16.76 -17.82 -4.08
CA ARG A 145 17.09 -17.18 -2.79
C ARG A 145 15.98 -16.20 -2.37
N PRO A 146 15.87 -15.82 -1.08
CA PRO A 146 14.98 -14.74 -0.65
C PRO A 146 15.14 -13.46 -1.51
N LYS A 147 16.40 -13.08 -1.79
CA LYS A 147 16.74 -11.96 -2.68
C LYS A 147 16.27 -12.11 -4.13
N SER A 148 15.80 -13.28 -4.57
CA SER A 148 15.16 -13.45 -5.87
C SER A 148 13.78 -12.78 -5.92
N ASP A 149 13.02 -12.79 -4.82
CA ASP A 149 11.74 -12.07 -4.76
C ASP A 149 11.94 -10.54 -4.76
N LEU A 150 13.08 -10.06 -4.25
CA LEU A 150 13.42 -8.64 -4.24
C LEU A 150 13.54 -8.06 -5.65
N PHE A 151 13.96 -8.87 -6.64
CA PHE A 151 13.97 -8.41 -8.03
C PHE A 151 12.55 -8.08 -8.50
N GLY A 152 11.60 -8.99 -8.28
CA GLY A 152 10.18 -8.77 -8.60
C GLY A 152 9.60 -7.57 -7.84
N LEU A 153 9.89 -7.45 -6.54
CA LEU A 153 9.52 -6.29 -5.72
C LEU A 153 10.06 -4.98 -6.32
N GLY A 154 11.33 -4.96 -6.73
CA GLY A 154 11.97 -3.81 -7.35
C GLY A 154 11.24 -3.37 -8.63
N VAL A 155 10.90 -4.31 -9.51
CA VAL A 155 10.11 -4.03 -10.73
C VAL A 155 8.74 -3.45 -10.37
N ILE A 156 8.06 -4.02 -9.38
CA ILE A 156 6.75 -3.55 -8.90
C ILE A 156 6.85 -2.11 -8.36
N ILE A 157 7.89 -1.79 -7.58
CA ILE A 157 8.15 -0.43 -7.08
C ILE A 157 8.24 0.56 -8.25
N LEU A 158 9.01 0.22 -9.29
CA LEU A 158 9.17 1.09 -10.46
C LEU A 158 7.87 1.25 -11.24
N GLN A 159 7.07 0.20 -11.36
CA GLN A 159 5.75 0.28 -11.99
C GLN A 159 4.78 1.14 -11.19
N MET A 160 4.79 1.02 -9.86
CA MET A 160 3.94 1.80 -8.97
C MET A 160 4.21 3.30 -9.08
N LEU A 161 5.46 3.70 -9.32
CA LEU A 161 5.81 5.11 -9.54
C LEU A 161 5.40 5.63 -10.92
N THR A 162 5.50 4.80 -11.95
CA THR A 162 5.42 5.26 -13.35
C THR A 162 4.09 4.93 -14.04
N GLY A 163 3.34 3.94 -13.53
CA GLY A 163 2.17 3.37 -14.19
C GLY A 163 2.49 2.66 -15.52
N LYS A 164 3.77 2.35 -15.80
CA LYS A 164 4.22 1.81 -17.09
C LYS A 164 4.34 0.27 -17.06
N HIS A 165 4.32 -0.31 -18.25
CA HIS A 165 4.64 -1.73 -18.48
C HIS A 165 6.11 -2.02 -18.08
N PRO A 166 6.46 -3.21 -17.54
CA PRO A 166 7.81 -3.47 -17.03
C PRO A 166 8.88 -3.58 -18.13
N ASN A 167 8.49 -3.80 -19.38
CA ASN A 167 9.43 -3.87 -20.51
C ASN A 167 10.22 -2.55 -20.68
N GLY A 168 11.55 -2.62 -20.54
CA GLY A 168 12.45 -1.45 -20.61
C GLY A 168 12.35 -0.49 -19.44
N LEU A 169 11.56 -0.82 -18.40
CA LEU A 169 11.25 0.10 -17.31
C LEU A 169 12.47 0.43 -16.44
N ILE A 170 13.27 -0.60 -16.08
CA ILE A 170 14.47 -0.43 -15.25
C ILE A 170 15.41 0.60 -15.89
N VAL A 171 15.75 0.40 -17.18
CA VAL A 171 16.63 1.31 -17.93
C VAL A 171 16.01 2.70 -18.07
N SER A 172 14.69 2.79 -18.31
CA SER A 172 14.00 4.08 -18.40
C SER A 172 14.07 4.87 -17.10
N VAL A 173 13.88 4.22 -15.95
CA VAL A 173 13.96 4.89 -14.64
C VAL A 173 15.40 5.23 -14.31
N GLU A 174 16.34 4.33 -14.53
CA GLU A 174 17.77 4.58 -14.29
C GLU A 174 18.26 5.82 -15.06
N ASN A 175 17.91 5.92 -16.35
CA ASN A 175 18.23 7.09 -17.16
C ASN A 175 17.57 8.36 -16.61
N ALA A 176 16.30 8.28 -16.21
CA ALA A 176 15.59 9.43 -15.66
C ALA A 176 16.20 9.94 -14.34
N ILE A 177 16.70 9.04 -13.48
CA ILE A 177 17.44 9.41 -12.27
C ILE A 177 18.76 10.09 -12.65
N LYS A 178 19.54 9.49 -13.57
CA LYS A 178 20.82 10.06 -14.03
C LYS A 178 20.66 11.45 -14.64
N SER A 179 19.60 11.67 -15.44
CA SER A 179 19.31 12.96 -16.07
C SER A 179 18.44 13.90 -15.23
N ARG A 180 18.12 13.56 -13.97
CA ARG A 180 17.23 14.34 -13.08
C ARG A 180 15.87 14.69 -13.71
N SER A 181 15.33 13.74 -14.48
CA SER A 181 14.07 13.87 -15.22
C SER A 181 12.99 12.92 -14.73
N LEU A 182 13.15 12.34 -13.53
CA LEU A 182 12.16 11.45 -12.90
C LEU A 182 10.72 12.00 -12.94
N PRO A 183 10.45 13.29 -12.64
CA PRO A 183 9.07 13.83 -12.66
C PRO A 183 8.33 13.62 -13.99
N TYR A 184 9.04 13.57 -15.11
CA TYR A 184 8.43 13.42 -16.44
C TYR A 184 7.99 11.98 -16.77
N ILE A 185 8.51 11.01 -16.02
CA ILE A 185 8.19 9.58 -16.19
C ILE A 185 7.28 9.02 -15.11
N LEU A 186 7.06 9.77 -14.02
CA LEU A 186 6.05 9.44 -13.01
C LEU A 186 4.66 9.34 -13.65
N ASP A 187 3.79 8.58 -13.02
CA ASP A 187 2.42 8.39 -13.48
C ASP A 187 1.68 9.73 -13.53
N ARG A 188 1.31 10.14 -14.74
CA ARG A 188 0.67 11.43 -15.04
C ARG A 188 -0.80 11.48 -14.61
N THR A 189 -1.38 10.37 -14.18
CA THR A 189 -2.73 10.35 -13.58
C THR A 189 -2.76 11.02 -12.20
N GLN A 190 -1.59 11.23 -11.58
CA GLN A 190 -1.43 11.96 -10.32
C GLN A 190 -0.71 13.29 -10.60
N THR A 191 -1.16 14.37 -9.99
CA THR A 191 -0.64 15.72 -10.28
C THR A 191 0.27 16.29 -9.20
N ASP A 192 0.33 15.67 -8.03
CA ASP A 192 0.92 16.24 -6.81
C ASP A 192 1.98 15.31 -6.15
N TRP A 193 2.65 14.48 -6.95
CA TRP A 193 3.68 13.55 -6.47
C TRP A 193 4.69 14.21 -5.52
N PRO A 194 5.01 13.61 -4.37
CA PRO A 194 6.15 14.02 -3.55
C PRO A 194 7.45 13.56 -4.24
N VAL A 195 8.00 14.42 -5.10
CA VAL A 195 9.08 14.05 -6.03
C VAL A 195 10.33 13.54 -5.31
N ALA A 196 10.70 14.12 -4.16
CA ALA A 196 11.89 13.71 -3.42
C ALA A 196 11.74 12.28 -2.87
N GLU A 197 10.60 11.97 -2.26
CA GLU A 197 10.27 10.64 -1.73
C GLU A 197 10.06 9.63 -2.86
N ALA A 198 9.48 10.05 -3.99
CA ALA A 198 9.40 9.23 -5.19
C ALA A 198 10.78 8.88 -5.76
N GLU A 199 11.74 9.81 -5.68
CA GLU A 199 13.13 9.57 -6.09
C GLU A 199 13.85 8.61 -5.14
N MET A 200 13.64 8.74 -3.82
CA MET A 200 14.15 7.77 -2.84
C MET A 200 13.63 6.36 -3.15
N LEU A 201 12.32 6.23 -3.34
CA LEU A 201 11.67 4.97 -3.64
C LEU A 201 12.12 4.39 -5.00
N ALA A 202 12.33 5.23 -6.03
CA ALA A 202 12.86 4.79 -7.32
C ALA A 202 14.28 4.24 -7.20
N LYS A 203 15.15 4.89 -6.42
CA LYS A 203 16.52 4.42 -6.18
C LYS A 203 16.53 3.09 -5.44
N LEU A 204 15.68 2.94 -4.42
CA LEU A 204 15.50 1.67 -3.72
C LEU A 204 15.06 0.56 -4.68
N GLY A 205 14.03 0.83 -5.51
CA GLY A 205 13.56 -0.11 -6.53
C GLY A 205 14.67 -0.52 -7.51
N LEU A 206 15.48 0.43 -7.97
CA LEU A 206 16.63 0.15 -8.85
C LEU A 206 17.67 -0.77 -8.17
N ARG A 207 18.02 -0.53 -6.90
CA ARG A 207 18.95 -1.40 -6.16
C ARG A 207 18.39 -2.81 -6.00
N CYS A 208 17.08 -2.95 -5.74
CA CYS A 208 16.42 -4.26 -5.70
C CYS A 208 16.46 -5.00 -7.05
N THR A 209 16.49 -4.27 -8.17
CA THR A 209 16.60 -4.85 -9.53
C THR A 209 18.04 -5.11 -10.00
N ALA A 210 19.04 -5.11 -9.11
CA ALA A 210 20.41 -5.44 -9.50
C ALA A 210 20.48 -6.85 -10.13
N LEU A 211 21.26 -6.97 -11.22
CA LEU A 211 21.37 -8.21 -11.98
C LEU A 211 21.95 -9.35 -11.13
N LYS A 212 22.95 -9.03 -10.30
CA LYS A 212 23.52 -9.98 -9.35
C LYS A 212 22.77 -9.90 -8.03
N CYS A 213 22.37 -11.05 -7.53
CA CYS A 213 21.69 -11.23 -6.26
C CYS A 213 22.47 -10.62 -5.09
N ARG A 214 23.80 -10.79 -5.08
CA ARG A 214 24.68 -10.25 -4.03
C ARG A 214 24.68 -8.71 -3.93
N ASP A 215 24.33 -8.03 -5.02
CA ASP A 215 24.35 -6.56 -5.11
C ASP A 215 22.98 -5.97 -4.71
N ARG A 216 21.97 -6.81 -4.46
CA ARG A 216 20.65 -6.40 -3.97
C ARG A 216 20.72 -6.18 -2.46
N PRO A 217 20.02 -5.15 -1.94
CA PRO A 217 19.97 -4.89 -0.51
C PRO A 217 19.30 -6.04 0.24
N ASP A 218 19.57 -6.16 1.53
CA ASP A 218 18.86 -7.06 2.42
C ASP A 218 17.46 -6.53 2.77
N LEU A 219 16.45 -7.41 2.78
CA LEU A 219 15.06 -6.99 2.95
C LEU A 219 14.79 -6.42 4.34
N GLU A 220 15.25 -7.11 5.39
CA GLU A 220 14.96 -6.73 6.78
C GLU A 220 15.84 -5.60 7.27
N SER A 221 17.14 -5.63 6.95
CA SER A 221 18.12 -4.68 7.49
C SER A 221 18.32 -3.41 6.67
N GLU A 222 17.93 -3.40 5.39
CA GLU A 222 18.10 -2.22 4.51
C GLU A 222 16.79 -1.74 3.87
N VAL A 223 16.03 -2.64 3.23
CA VAL A 223 14.82 -2.25 2.46
C VAL A 223 13.69 -1.78 3.37
N LEU A 224 13.34 -2.55 4.41
CA LEU A 224 12.24 -2.21 5.32
C LEU A 224 12.48 -0.88 6.07
N PRO A 225 13.66 -0.62 6.67
CA PRO A 225 13.93 0.65 7.34
C PRO A 225 13.82 1.86 6.39
N GLU A 226 14.32 1.75 5.15
CA GLU A 226 14.22 2.84 4.17
C GLU A 226 12.76 3.07 3.73
N LEU A 227 11.97 2.01 3.53
CA LEU A 227 10.55 2.15 3.22
C LEU A 227 9.77 2.76 4.38
N GLU A 228 10.08 2.40 5.62
CA GLU A 228 9.46 2.98 6.81
C GLU A 228 9.76 4.49 6.92
N GLU A 229 11.02 4.89 6.69
CA GLU A 229 11.42 6.30 6.64
C GLU A 229 10.66 7.06 5.55
N ILE A 230 10.59 6.51 4.34
CA ILE A 230 9.86 7.10 3.23
C ILE A 230 8.37 7.23 3.59
N LEU A 231 7.76 6.18 4.17
CA LEU A 231 6.35 6.17 4.55
C LEU A 231 6.05 7.24 5.63
N HIS A 232 6.94 7.42 6.59
CA HIS A 232 6.84 8.46 7.62
C HIS A 232 6.89 9.87 7.00
N ARG A 233 7.83 10.12 6.06
CA ARG A 233 7.95 11.39 5.34
C ARG A 233 6.69 11.72 4.54
N VAL A 234 6.18 10.77 3.76
CA VAL A 234 4.98 11.00 2.96
C VAL A 234 3.71 11.13 3.79
N SER A 235 3.61 10.39 4.91
CA SER A 235 2.50 10.55 5.86
C SER A 235 2.49 11.95 6.45
N SER A 236 3.67 12.51 6.75
CA SER A 236 3.81 13.90 7.19
C SER A 236 3.34 14.89 6.12
N ILE A 237 3.69 14.67 4.85
CA ILE A 237 3.22 15.50 3.72
C ILE A 237 1.69 15.46 3.59
N VAL A 238 1.07 14.27 3.65
CA VAL A 238 -0.39 14.14 3.58
C VAL A 238 -1.06 14.86 4.75
N ASN A 239 -0.51 14.71 5.96
CA ASN A 239 -1.02 15.40 7.15
C ASN A 239 -0.89 16.93 7.06
N MET A 240 0.16 17.45 6.41
CA MET A 240 0.30 18.89 6.14
C MET A 240 -0.69 19.37 5.07
N ARG A 241 -0.96 18.55 4.03
CA ARG A 241 -1.90 18.87 2.95
C ARG A 241 -3.37 18.73 3.37
N ASN A 242 -3.66 17.90 4.37
CA ASN A 242 -4.99 17.69 4.92
C ASN A 242 -5.01 17.92 6.44
N PRO A 243 -4.95 19.19 6.90
CA PRO A 243 -4.96 19.51 8.33
C PRO A 243 -6.21 19.01 9.06
N ASN A 244 -7.30 18.71 8.34
CA ASN A 244 -8.54 18.19 8.91
C ASN A 244 -8.39 16.78 9.52
N SER A 245 -7.35 16.00 9.18
CA SER A 245 -7.11 14.68 9.79
C SER A 245 -6.59 14.76 11.23
N ARG A 246 -6.08 15.93 11.67
CA ARG A 246 -5.64 16.20 13.05
C ARG A 246 -6.71 16.88 13.92
N ALA A 247 -7.83 17.27 13.31
CA ALA A 247 -8.86 17.98 14.04
C ALA A 247 -9.56 17.01 15.02
N PRO A 248 -9.76 17.40 16.28
CA PRO A 248 -10.62 16.67 17.20
C PRO A 248 -11.97 16.33 16.54
N GLY A 249 -12.47 15.12 16.73
CA GLY A 249 -13.68 14.65 16.01
C GLY A 249 -14.91 15.54 16.18
N HIS A 250 -15.03 16.26 17.30
CA HIS A 250 -16.12 17.21 17.54
C HIS A 250 -16.00 18.52 16.74
N PHE A 251 -14.89 18.75 16.03
CA PHE A 251 -14.73 19.85 15.08
C PHE A 251 -15.18 19.47 13.66
N ILE A 252 -15.38 18.16 13.40
CA ILE A 252 -15.76 17.64 12.10
C ILE A 252 -17.28 17.59 12.00
N CYS A 253 -17.82 18.12 10.91
CA CYS A 253 -19.24 18.10 10.65
C CYS A 253 -19.72 16.68 10.31
N PRO A 254 -20.75 16.17 10.98
CA PRO A 254 -21.32 14.85 10.67
C PRO A 254 -21.95 14.73 9.27
N ILE A 255 -22.36 15.85 8.65
CA ILE A 255 -22.95 15.85 7.30
C ILE A 255 -21.87 15.96 6.22
N THR A 256 -20.98 16.96 6.32
CA THR A 256 -19.98 17.22 5.26
C THR A 256 -18.70 16.42 5.42
N GLN A 257 -18.49 15.79 6.59
CA GLN A 257 -17.26 15.08 6.96
C GLN A 257 -15.98 15.95 6.86
N GLY A 258 -16.15 17.28 6.87
CA GLY A 258 -15.09 18.28 6.88
C GLY A 258 -15.07 19.09 8.18
N LEU A 259 -13.98 19.80 8.43
CA LEU A 259 -13.87 20.74 9.55
C LEU A 259 -14.94 21.83 9.43
N MET A 260 -15.66 22.09 10.52
CA MET A 260 -16.70 23.12 10.54
C MET A 260 -16.07 24.52 10.50
N ASP A 261 -16.54 25.35 9.58
CA ASP A 261 -16.18 26.76 9.46
C ASP A 261 -17.24 27.65 10.11
N ASP A 262 -18.53 27.28 10.05
CA ASP A 262 -19.64 28.00 10.68
C ASP A 262 -20.55 27.00 11.44
N PRO A 263 -20.18 26.57 12.67
CA PRO A 263 -20.87 25.50 13.39
C PRO A 263 -22.20 25.94 14.03
N TYR A 264 -23.28 25.17 13.81
CA TYR A 264 -24.63 25.38 14.36
C TYR A 264 -25.15 24.13 15.05
N VAL A 265 -25.79 24.31 16.21
CA VAL A 265 -26.49 23.25 16.95
C VAL A 265 -27.92 23.12 16.44
N ALA A 266 -28.35 21.90 16.12
CA ALA A 266 -29.74 21.60 15.79
C ALA A 266 -30.52 21.07 17.01
N ALA A 267 -31.84 20.92 16.86
CA ALA A 267 -32.72 20.45 17.93
C ALA A 267 -32.44 19.02 18.45
N ASP A 268 -31.59 18.24 17.77
CA ASP A 268 -31.10 16.94 18.23
C ASP A 268 -29.85 17.04 19.14
N GLY A 269 -29.42 18.25 19.48
CA GLY A 269 -28.27 18.51 20.36
C GLY A 269 -26.91 18.35 19.67
N HIS A 270 -26.86 18.04 18.38
CA HIS A 270 -25.60 17.88 17.65
C HIS A 270 -25.24 19.14 16.88
N THR A 271 -23.94 19.32 16.64
CA THR A 271 -23.40 20.47 15.90
C THR A 271 -23.04 20.09 14.47
N TYR A 272 -23.35 20.97 13.53
CA TYR A 272 -23.19 20.78 12.09
C TYR A 272 -22.67 22.05 11.43
N GLU A 273 -22.12 21.92 10.23
CA GLU A 273 -21.84 23.07 9.36
C GLU A 273 -23.14 23.74 8.93
N HIS A 274 -23.23 25.06 9.05
CA HIS A 274 -24.45 25.85 8.90
C HIS A 274 -25.15 25.58 7.57
N HIS A 275 -24.41 25.68 6.46
CA HIS A 275 -25.01 25.49 5.14
C HIS A 275 -25.57 24.06 4.98
N ALA A 276 -24.86 23.07 5.53
CA ALA A 276 -25.19 21.66 5.38
C ALA A 276 -26.45 21.27 6.17
N ILE A 277 -26.57 21.73 7.42
CA ILE A 277 -27.76 21.47 8.22
C ILE A 277 -28.98 22.23 7.69
N LYS A 278 -28.78 23.46 7.20
CA LYS A 278 -29.86 24.26 6.61
C LYS A 278 -30.43 23.57 5.36
N ASP A 279 -29.58 23.03 4.50
CA ASP A 279 -30.02 22.28 3.31
C ASP A 279 -30.69 20.95 3.67
N TRP A 280 -30.19 20.26 4.71
CA TRP A 280 -30.80 19.04 5.21
C TRP A 280 -32.24 19.27 5.69
N LEU A 281 -32.45 20.30 6.52
CA LEU A 281 -33.74 20.61 7.14
C LEU A 281 -34.80 21.13 6.15
N ARG A 282 -34.38 21.62 4.96
CA ARG A 282 -35.33 21.94 3.88
C ARG A 282 -36.00 20.70 3.30
N LYS A 283 -35.27 19.57 3.29
CA LYS A 283 -35.71 18.32 2.65
C LYS A 283 -36.22 17.29 3.66
N HIS A 284 -35.78 17.38 4.92
CA HIS A 284 -36.01 16.36 5.93
C HIS A 284 -36.43 16.98 7.26
N LYS A 285 -37.35 16.32 7.98
CA LYS A 285 -37.78 16.69 9.34
C LYS A 285 -37.21 15.77 10.42
N VAL A 286 -36.06 15.14 10.13
CA VAL A 286 -35.41 14.14 10.98
C VAL A 286 -33.94 14.49 11.20
N SER A 287 -33.36 14.02 12.31
CA SER A 287 -31.94 14.19 12.63
C SER A 287 -31.05 13.58 11.54
N PRO A 288 -30.01 14.28 11.09
CA PRO A 288 -28.98 13.72 10.22
C PRO A 288 -28.27 12.51 10.81
N ILE A 289 -28.14 12.44 12.14
CA ILE A 289 -27.35 11.41 12.84
C ILE A 289 -28.25 10.26 13.30
N THR A 290 -29.28 10.55 14.09
CA THR A 290 -30.11 9.50 14.73
C THR A 290 -31.28 9.05 13.86
N ARG A 291 -31.59 9.79 12.79
CA ARG A 291 -32.78 9.59 11.93
C ARG A 291 -34.13 9.75 12.66
N CYS A 292 -34.14 10.14 13.93
CA CYS A 292 -35.36 10.43 14.68
C CYS A 292 -35.98 11.77 14.27
N LYS A 293 -37.31 11.91 14.44
CA LYS A 293 -38.03 13.16 14.16
C LYS A 293 -37.56 14.27 15.09
N LEU A 294 -37.25 15.44 14.52
CA LEU A 294 -36.80 16.60 15.29
C LEU A 294 -37.98 17.28 15.98
N LEU A 295 -37.78 17.73 17.23
CA LEU A 295 -38.78 18.48 18.01
C LEU A 295 -39.16 19.80 17.33
N ASN A 296 -38.20 20.46 16.70
CA ASN A 296 -38.36 21.64 15.87
C ASN A 296 -37.20 21.74 14.86
N LEU A 297 -37.28 22.70 13.93
CA LEU A 297 -36.26 22.90 12.89
C LEU A 297 -35.36 24.11 13.18
N SER A 298 -35.33 24.58 14.43
CA SER A 298 -34.45 25.67 14.82
C SER A 298 -32.99 25.20 14.83
N ILE A 299 -32.11 26.10 14.41
CA ILE A 299 -30.66 25.94 14.47
C ILE A 299 -30.08 27.18 15.16
N ILE A 300 -29.09 26.98 16.03
CA ILE A 300 -28.52 28.04 16.85
C ILE A 300 -27.01 28.08 16.60
N PRO A 301 -26.40 29.25 16.34
CA PRO A 301 -24.95 29.35 16.17
C PRO A 301 -24.19 28.82 17.40
N ASN A 302 -23.15 28.03 17.19
CA ASN A 302 -22.27 27.52 18.24
C ASN A 302 -20.98 28.35 18.32
N HIS A 303 -21.08 29.56 18.88
CA HIS A 303 -19.95 30.48 18.97
C HIS A 303 -18.76 29.92 19.77
N SER A 304 -19.03 29.09 20.78
CA SER A 304 -17.99 28.44 21.60
C SER A 304 -17.17 27.45 20.77
N LEU A 305 -17.83 26.57 20.01
CA LEU A 305 -17.14 25.63 19.13
C LEU A 305 -16.42 26.35 18.00
N HIS A 306 -17.04 27.39 17.42
CA HIS A 306 -16.41 28.22 16.41
C HIS A 306 -15.09 28.82 16.94
N ALA A 307 -15.10 29.44 18.12
CA ALA A 307 -13.90 30.00 18.73
C ALA A 307 -12.82 28.94 19.00
N ALA A 308 -13.21 27.75 19.48
CA ALA A 308 -12.29 26.63 19.72
C ALA A 308 -11.63 26.14 18.42
N ILE A 309 -12.40 26.01 17.34
CA ILE A 309 -11.87 25.63 16.02
C ILE A 309 -10.87 26.68 15.52
N GLN A 310 -11.17 27.96 15.66
CA GLN A 310 -10.27 29.04 15.23
C GLN A 310 -8.98 29.09 16.06
N GLN A 311 -9.05 28.85 17.37
CA GLN A 311 -7.88 28.76 18.23
C GLN A 311 -7.00 27.56 17.86
N TRP A 312 -7.61 26.41 17.59
CA TRP A 312 -6.90 25.22 17.12
C TRP A 312 -6.25 25.44 15.74
N LYS A 313 -6.94 26.07 14.79
CA LYS A 313 -6.36 26.44 13.49
C LYS A 313 -5.09 27.29 13.67
N LYS A 314 -5.12 28.27 14.58
CA LYS A 314 -3.98 29.14 14.90
C LYS A 314 -2.81 28.37 15.54
N SER A 315 -3.07 27.40 16.41
CA SER A 315 -2.02 26.60 17.05
C SER A 315 -1.32 25.64 16.08
N GLN A 316 -2.03 25.15 15.05
CA GLN A 316 -1.42 24.35 13.99
C GLN A 316 -0.47 25.20 13.12
N THR A 317 -0.83 26.44 12.78
CA THR A 317 0.04 27.35 12.00
C THR A 317 1.31 27.80 12.74
N ALA A 318 1.27 27.88 14.07
CA ALA A 318 2.43 28.27 14.88
C ALA A 318 3.47 27.15 14.99
N GLN A 319 3.07 25.88 14.87
CA GLN A 319 3.99 24.73 14.88
C GLN A 319 4.75 24.54 13.55
N THR A 320 4.32 25.21 12.48
CA THR A 320 4.93 25.13 11.14
C THR A 320 5.92 26.25 10.81
N GLN A 321 6.21 27.16 11.73
CA GLN A 321 7.28 28.16 11.53
C GLN A 321 8.63 27.61 12.03
N PRO A 322 9.63 27.42 11.16
CA PRO A 322 10.98 27.13 11.61
C PRO A 322 11.56 28.37 12.29
N TRP A 323 12.20 28.17 13.45
CA TRP A 323 12.96 29.21 14.14
C TRP A 323 14.03 29.77 13.19
N LYS A 324 14.06 31.10 13.03
CA LYS A 324 15.07 31.83 12.26
C LYS A 324 16.43 31.80 12.94
#